data_AF-A0A356L5M5-F1
#
_entry.id   AF-A0A356L5M5-F1
#
_cell.length_a   1.000
_cell.length_b   1.000
_cell.length_c   1.000
_cell.angle_alpha   90.00
_cell.angle_beta   90.00
_cell.angle_gamma   90.00
#
_symmetry.space_group_name_H-M   'P 1'
#
loop_
_entity.id
_entity.type
_entity.pdbx_description
1 polymer ?
#
loop_
_entity_poly.entity_id
_entity_poly.type
_entity_poly.pdbx_seq_one_letter_code
_entity_poly.pdbx_strand_id
1 'polypeptide(L)'
;MNINNFEEYIDEVILERGREYFEAHKYSDFNVDGNHYSITAHGTHDYHVDANLDAFDDIVVSDCNCPYEMGDNCKHEVALFFAIRHFLEEKGKVGVLKEPGNQKPEFDDQPKAMSEERPKPKTTTSNNRFKIILEAGESAEKLKVARRIIRFYYQRARKGGFIEYDQAPLAFMGVSFVFETAMVC
;
A
#
# COMPACT_ATOMS: atom_id res chain seq x y z
N MET A 1 14.26 5.47 -2.04
CA MET A 1 13.75 6.17 -0.85
C MET A 1 14.17 5.33 0.33
N ASN A 2 15.00 5.86 1.23
CA ASN A 2 15.55 5.07 2.32
C ASN A 2 14.61 5.10 3.52
N ILE A 3 14.57 4.02 4.31
CA ILE A 3 13.73 3.99 5.50
C ILE A 3 14.11 5.05 6.53
N ASN A 4 15.34 5.57 6.48
CA ASN A 4 15.87 6.57 7.42
C ASN A 4 15.58 8.03 7.01
N ASN A 5 15.15 8.28 5.78
CA ASN A 5 14.91 9.65 5.28
C ASN A 5 13.73 9.76 4.28
N PHE A 6 12.78 8.82 4.32
CA PHE A 6 11.65 8.81 3.39
C PHE A 6 10.80 10.09 3.46
N GLU A 7 10.84 10.81 4.59
CA GLU A 7 10.11 12.06 4.79
C GLU A 7 10.49 13.16 3.80
N GLU A 8 11.71 13.13 3.26
CA GLU A 8 12.19 14.11 2.29
C GLU A 8 11.55 13.93 0.90
N TYR A 9 10.91 12.78 0.64
CA TYR A 9 10.40 12.40 -0.68
C TYR A 9 8.87 12.31 -0.74
N ILE A 10 8.18 12.52 0.39
CA ILE A 10 6.72 12.37 0.50
C ILE A 10 6.08 13.72 0.78
N ASP A 11 4.93 13.97 0.14
CA ASP A 11 4.12 15.16 0.37
C ASP A 11 3.80 15.35 1.87
N GLU A 12 3.98 16.57 2.36
CA GLU A 12 3.88 16.92 3.79
C GLU A 12 2.52 16.52 4.39
N VAL A 13 1.42 16.68 3.64
CA VAL A 13 0.07 16.34 4.12
C VAL A 13 -0.08 14.83 4.29
N ILE A 14 0.55 14.04 3.41
CA ILE A 14 0.54 12.58 3.52
C ILE A 14 1.48 12.10 4.61
N LEU A 15 2.60 12.78 4.78
CA LEU A 15 3.56 12.50 5.82
C LEU A 15 2.93 12.67 7.21
N GLU A 16 2.28 13.81 7.45
CA GLU A 16 1.59 14.11 8.70
C GLU A 16 0.52 13.07 9.02
N ARG A 17 -0.36 12.76 8.05
CA ARG A 17 -1.40 11.74 8.21
C ARG A 17 -0.85 10.34 8.48
N GLY A 18 0.28 9.99 7.86
CA GLY A 18 0.93 8.72 8.09
C GLY A 18 1.54 8.62 9.49
N ARG A 19 2.16 9.71 9.95
CA ARG A 19 2.66 9.83 11.33
C ARG A 19 1.52 9.66 12.34
N GLU A 20 0.40 10.35 12.15
CA GLU A 20 -0.79 10.20 13.02
C GLU A 20 -1.28 8.76 13.10
N TYR A 21 -1.29 8.03 11.97
CA TYR A 21 -1.71 6.62 11.96
C TYR A 21 -0.77 5.71 12.74
N PHE A 22 0.54 5.95 12.60
CA PHE A 22 1.56 5.23 13.35
C PHE A 22 1.46 5.50 14.85
N GLU A 23 1.46 6.78 15.25
CA GLU A 23 1.43 7.21 16.65
C GLU A 23 0.12 6.82 17.36
N ALA A 24 -1.00 6.82 16.64
CA ALA A 24 -2.28 6.36 17.18
C ALA A 24 -2.44 4.83 17.17
N HIS A 25 -1.41 4.06 16.78
CA HIS A 25 -1.45 2.61 16.62
C HIS A 25 -2.66 2.10 15.82
N LYS A 26 -2.99 2.78 14.71
CA LYS A 26 -4.09 2.41 13.80
C LYS A 26 -3.71 1.28 12.85
N TYR A 27 -3.02 0.28 13.37
CA TYR A 27 -2.62 -0.91 12.63
C TYR A 27 -2.44 -2.11 13.56
N SER A 28 -2.47 -3.30 12.98
CA SER A 28 -2.23 -4.59 13.63
C SER A 28 -1.41 -5.50 12.72
N ASP A 29 -1.14 -6.74 13.17
CA ASP A 29 -0.47 -7.78 12.41
C ASP A 29 0.90 -7.37 11.82
N PHE A 30 1.70 -6.62 12.58
CA PHE A 30 3.05 -6.26 12.14
C PHE A 30 3.91 -7.53 11.99
N ASN A 31 4.21 -7.89 10.74
CA ASN A 31 4.95 -9.09 10.39
C ASN A 31 6.27 -8.74 9.69
N VAL A 32 7.28 -9.56 9.95
CA VAL A 32 8.63 -9.44 9.40
C VAL A 32 9.09 -10.79 8.88
N ASP A 33 9.30 -10.89 7.57
CA ASP A 33 9.82 -12.07 6.89
C ASP A 33 11.06 -11.69 6.07
N GLY A 34 12.24 -11.83 6.69
CA GLY A 34 13.50 -11.38 6.11
C GLY A 34 13.50 -9.86 5.87
N ASN A 35 13.40 -9.50 4.60
CA ASN A 35 13.38 -8.10 4.12
C ASN A 35 11.97 -7.59 3.80
N HIS A 36 10.96 -8.42 4.02
CA HIS A 36 9.56 -8.11 3.80
C HIS A 36 8.88 -7.71 5.12
N TYR A 37 8.11 -6.63 5.07
CA TYR A 37 7.40 -6.06 6.20
C TYR A 37 5.95 -5.83 5.82
N SER A 38 5.01 -6.16 6.70
CA SER A 38 3.59 -5.95 6.44
C SER A 38 2.79 -5.61 7.69
N ILE A 39 1.67 -4.92 7.49
CA ILE A 39 0.68 -4.59 8.51
C ILE A 39 -0.75 -4.67 7.94
N THR A 40 -1.70 -4.81 8.85
CA THR A 40 -3.11 -4.48 8.62
C THR A 40 -3.40 -3.09 9.16
N ALA A 41 -3.60 -2.09 8.31
CA ALA A 41 -3.96 -0.73 8.71
C ALA A 41 -5.48 -0.55 8.84
N HIS A 42 -5.92 0.09 9.93
CA HIS A 42 -7.34 0.27 10.26
C HIS A 42 -7.87 1.63 9.80
N GLY A 43 -8.92 1.60 8.98
CA GLY A 43 -9.61 2.80 8.49
C GLY A 43 -11.13 2.59 8.41
N THR A 44 -11.73 2.96 7.27
CA THR A 44 -13.12 2.58 7.00
C THR A 44 -13.27 1.08 6.75
N HIS A 45 -12.18 0.44 6.33
CA HIS A 45 -11.98 -1.00 6.21
C HIS A 45 -10.56 -1.30 6.66
N ASP A 46 -10.25 -2.58 6.80
CA ASP A 46 -8.89 -3.04 6.98
C ASP A 46 -8.15 -3.06 5.65
N TYR A 47 -6.96 -2.48 5.65
CA TYR A 47 -6.10 -2.38 4.49
C TYR A 47 -4.81 -3.14 4.72
N HIS A 48 -4.40 -3.95 3.76
CA HIS A 48 -3.10 -4.61 3.81
C HIS A 48 -2.06 -3.68 3.19
N VAL A 49 -0.96 -3.54 3.91
CA VAL A 49 0.16 -2.69 3.55
C VAL A 49 1.41 -3.53 3.62
N ASP A 50 2.23 -3.44 2.59
CA ASP A 50 3.40 -4.27 2.40
C ASP A 50 4.58 -3.40 1.94
N ALA A 51 5.78 -3.69 2.45
CA ALA A 51 7.01 -3.05 2.01
C ALA A 51 8.15 -4.05 1.95
N ASN A 52 9.06 -3.86 0.99
CA ASN A 52 10.31 -4.61 0.90
C ASN A 52 11.48 -3.63 0.97
N LEU A 53 12.45 -3.96 1.81
CA LEU A 53 13.73 -3.27 1.94
C LEU A 53 14.83 -4.05 1.23
N ASP A 54 15.83 -3.36 0.69
CA ASP A 54 17.07 -4.02 0.25
C ASP A 54 18.10 -4.13 1.40
N ALA A 55 19.33 -4.50 1.07
CA ALA A 55 20.41 -4.65 2.06
C ALA A 55 20.93 -3.31 2.62
N PHE A 56 20.53 -2.18 2.04
CA PHE A 56 20.91 -0.82 2.44
C PHE A 56 19.73 -0.06 3.06
N ASP A 57 18.67 -0.77 3.45
CA ASP A 57 17.42 -0.23 3.98
C ASP A 57 16.68 0.71 3.01
N ASP A 58 16.89 0.55 1.70
CA ASP A 58 16.11 1.25 0.71
C ASP A 58 14.76 0.57 0.49
N ILE A 59 13.68 1.35 0.54
CA ILE A 59 12.33 0.91 0.21
C ILE A 59 12.26 0.71 -1.30
N VAL A 60 12.45 -0.54 -1.73
CA VAL A 60 12.44 -0.91 -3.16
C VAL A 60 11.02 -1.11 -3.68
N VAL A 61 10.11 -1.57 -2.83
CA VAL A 61 8.69 -1.77 -3.14
C VAL A 61 7.88 -1.41 -1.91
N SER A 62 6.84 -0.61 -2.09
CA SER A 62 5.78 -0.41 -1.11
C SER A 62 4.42 -0.56 -1.79
N ASP A 63 3.44 -1.01 -1.02
CA ASP A 63 2.08 -1.13 -1.47
C ASP A 63 1.08 -0.93 -0.32
N CYS A 64 -0.06 -0.37 -0.66
CA CYS A 64 -1.27 -0.49 0.11
C CYS A 64 -2.47 -0.74 -0.78
N ASN A 65 -3.35 -1.63 -0.34
CA ASN A 65 -4.58 -1.96 -1.03
C ASN A 65 -5.70 -0.90 -0.81
N CYS A 66 -5.42 0.24 -0.17
CA CYS A 66 -6.42 1.28 0.08
C CYS A 66 -6.83 2.04 -1.21
N PRO A 67 -8.06 2.59 -1.27
CA PRO A 67 -8.58 3.24 -2.49
C PRO A 67 -8.00 4.64 -2.73
N TYR A 68 -6.96 5.03 -2.01
CA TYR A 68 -6.34 6.34 -2.15
C TYR A 68 -5.50 6.37 -3.43
N GLU A 69 -5.96 7.12 -4.44
CA GLU A 69 -5.31 7.18 -5.76
C GLU A 69 -4.41 8.41 -5.96
N MET A 70 -4.35 9.34 -5.00
CA MET A 70 -3.57 10.57 -5.16
C MET A 70 -2.12 10.36 -4.69
N GLY A 71 -1.13 10.53 -5.57
CA GLY A 71 0.29 10.43 -5.18
C GLY A 71 0.84 9.01 -5.11
N ASP A 72 2.14 8.91 -4.84
CA ASP A 72 2.90 7.66 -4.90
C ASP A 72 2.76 6.78 -3.66
N ASN A 73 2.58 7.40 -2.50
CA ASN A 73 2.34 6.72 -1.24
C ASN A 73 1.06 7.22 -0.59
N CYS A 74 0.34 6.32 0.06
CA CYS A 74 -0.77 6.68 0.94
C CYS A 74 -0.29 6.82 2.39
N LYS A 75 -1.14 7.39 3.24
CA LYS A 75 -0.88 7.49 4.69
C LYS A 75 -0.61 6.13 5.37
N HIS A 76 -1.17 5.03 4.87
CA HIS A 76 -0.95 3.70 5.47
C HIS A 76 0.46 3.16 5.16
N GLU A 77 0.98 3.39 3.94
CA GLU A 77 2.37 3.04 3.61
C GLU A 77 3.34 3.85 4.45
N VAL A 78 3.08 5.15 4.62
CA VAL A 78 3.88 6.01 5.50
C VAL A 78 3.85 5.50 6.95
N ALA A 79 2.69 5.08 7.45
CA ALA A 79 2.57 4.49 8.78
C ALA A 79 3.41 3.20 8.90
N LEU A 80 3.41 2.34 7.88
CA LEU A 80 4.29 1.18 7.83
C LEU A 80 5.76 1.58 7.83
N PHE A 81 6.16 2.63 7.10
CA PHE A 81 7.56 3.09 7.10
C PHE A 81 8.03 3.55 8.48
N PHE A 82 7.19 4.29 9.21
CA PHE A 82 7.49 4.63 10.60
C PHE A 82 7.57 3.39 11.51
N ALA A 83 6.66 2.42 11.35
CA ALA A 83 6.68 1.18 12.11
C ALA A 83 7.96 0.36 11.87
N ILE A 84 8.39 0.24 10.61
CA ILE A 84 9.65 -0.43 10.25
C ILE A 84 10.84 0.29 10.88
N ARG A 85 10.93 1.62 10.75
CA ARG A 85 12.03 2.39 11.34
C ARG A 85 12.10 2.17 12.86
N HIS A 86 10.97 2.29 13.55
CA HIS A 86 10.89 2.05 14.99
C HIS A 86 11.38 0.64 15.35
N PHE A 87 10.93 -0.38 14.62
CA PHE A 87 11.34 -1.76 14.84
C PHE A 87 12.84 -1.99 14.59
N LEU A 88 13.42 -1.38 13.55
CA LEU A 88 14.86 -1.47 13.27
C LEU A 88 15.69 -0.76 14.35
N GLU A 89 15.23 0.40 14.83
CA GLU A 89 15.86 1.11 15.95
C GLU A 89 15.79 0.29 17.24
N GLU A 90 14.67 -0.38 17.51
CA GLU A 90 14.52 -1.28 18.66
C GLU A 90 15.45 -2.49 18.52
N LYS A 91 15.50 -3.15 17.36
CA LYS A 91 16.46 -4.24 17.10
C LYS A 91 17.92 -3.80 17.29
N GLY A 92 18.27 -2.58 16.89
CA GLY A 92 19.59 -1.99 17.13
C GLY A 92 19.90 -1.71 18.61
N LYS A 93 18.87 -1.53 19.44
CA LYS A 93 18.98 -1.33 20.90
C LYS A 93 18.98 -2.65 21.70
N VAL A 94 18.56 -3.77 21.10
CA VAL A 94 18.48 -5.11 21.74
C VAL A 94 19.86 -5.79 21.78
N GLY A 95 20.80 -5.12 22.46
CA GLY A 95 21.80 -5.77 23.31
C GLY A 95 21.30 -5.95 24.75
N VAL A 96 20.08 -5.46 25.09
CA VAL A 96 19.46 -5.61 26.41
C VAL A 96 17.94 -5.79 26.24
N LEU A 97 17.41 -6.89 26.76
CA LEU A 97 16.05 -7.44 26.57
C LEU A 97 14.91 -6.58 27.19
N LYS A 98 13.72 -6.57 26.57
CA LYS A 98 12.53 -7.37 26.98
C LYS A 98 11.33 -7.14 26.05
N GLU A 99 10.61 -8.22 25.75
CA GLU A 99 9.39 -8.22 24.94
C GLU A 99 8.23 -7.43 25.59
N PRO A 100 7.47 -6.64 24.83
CA PRO A 100 6.07 -6.33 25.15
C PRO A 100 5.19 -7.35 24.42
N GLY A 101 4.38 -8.18 25.07
CA GLY A 101 3.31 -7.74 25.97
C GLY A 101 2.00 -7.73 25.19
N ASN A 102 1.51 -8.93 24.86
CA ASN A 102 0.24 -9.18 24.17
C ASN A 102 -0.94 -8.56 24.96
N GLN A 103 -1.46 -7.42 24.50
CA GLN A 103 -2.74 -6.88 24.98
C GLN A 103 -3.57 -6.42 23.78
N LYS A 104 -4.63 -7.17 23.48
CA LYS A 104 -5.76 -6.70 22.66
C LYS A 104 -6.53 -5.64 23.45
N PRO A 105 -6.81 -4.45 22.89
CA PRO A 105 -7.91 -3.66 23.39
C PRO A 105 -9.22 -4.16 22.76
N GLU A 106 -10.16 -4.51 23.63
CA GLU A 106 -11.58 -4.70 23.29
C GLU A 106 -12.15 -3.39 22.76
N PHE A 107 -12.91 -3.44 21.66
CA PHE A 107 -13.67 -2.30 21.17
C PHE A 107 -15.14 -2.66 20.91
N ASP A 108 -15.98 -1.77 21.40
CA ASP A 108 -17.44 -1.80 21.50
C ASP A 108 -18.10 -1.86 20.11
N ASP A 109 -18.99 -2.83 19.96
CA ASP A 109 -19.60 -3.26 18.71
C ASP A 109 -20.96 -2.53 18.56
N GLN A 110 -20.99 -1.48 17.73
CA GLN A 110 -22.25 -0.91 17.26
C GLN A 110 -22.24 -0.72 15.73
N PRO A 111 -23.00 -1.53 14.98
CA PRO A 111 -23.20 -1.29 13.56
C PRO A 111 -24.25 -0.18 13.39
N LYS A 112 -23.86 0.96 12.85
CA LYS A 112 -24.81 1.86 12.19
C LYS A 112 -24.84 1.53 10.69
N ALA A 113 -25.88 0.81 10.31
CA ALA A 113 -26.30 0.67 8.92
C ALA A 113 -26.70 2.03 8.36
N MET A 114 -26.15 2.42 7.21
CA MET A 114 -26.81 3.35 6.29
C MET A 114 -26.35 3.08 4.85
N SER A 115 -27.36 3.10 3.99
CA SER A 115 -27.45 2.55 2.64
C SER A 115 -26.69 3.31 1.55
N GLU A 116 -26.17 2.51 0.61
CA GLU A 116 -26.01 2.71 -0.84
C GLU A 116 -26.05 4.14 -1.43
N GLU A 117 -24.92 4.58 -1.98
CA GLU A 117 -24.72 4.71 -3.45
C GLU A 117 -23.24 5.01 -3.75
N ARG A 118 -22.58 4.12 -4.50
CA ARG A 118 -21.19 4.32 -4.95
C ARG A 118 -21.20 5.28 -6.15
N PRO A 119 -20.43 6.38 -6.17
CA PRO A 119 -20.30 7.18 -7.38
C PRO A 119 -19.66 6.34 -8.49
N LYS A 120 -20.35 6.19 -9.63
CA LYS A 120 -19.80 5.55 -10.82
C LYS A 120 -18.63 6.40 -11.34
N PRO A 121 -17.39 5.88 -11.41
CA PRO A 121 -16.31 6.67 -11.97
C PRO A 121 -16.49 6.76 -13.49
N LYS A 122 -16.48 8.00 -13.97
CA LYS A 122 -16.44 8.35 -15.39
C LYS A 122 -15.23 7.66 -16.01
N THR A 123 -15.48 6.79 -16.96
CA THR A 123 -14.48 6.24 -17.86
C THR A 123 -13.85 7.39 -18.67
N THR A 124 -12.59 7.21 -19.08
CA THR A 124 -11.92 7.79 -20.27
C THR A 124 -10.72 8.74 -20.15
N THR A 125 -10.25 9.20 -18.97
CA THR A 125 -9.12 10.19 -18.97
C THR A 125 -7.79 9.71 -18.37
N SER A 126 -7.76 8.62 -17.60
CA SER A 126 -6.54 8.26 -16.83
C SER A 126 -5.52 7.39 -17.58
N ASN A 127 -5.95 6.62 -18.59
CA ASN A 127 -5.09 5.59 -19.21
C ASN A 127 -3.93 6.17 -20.04
N ASN A 128 -4.07 7.40 -20.56
CA ASN A 128 -3.04 8.00 -21.43
C ASN A 128 -1.73 8.30 -20.69
N ARG A 129 -1.78 8.68 -19.41
CA ARG A 129 -0.55 8.99 -18.65
C ARG A 129 0.27 7.76 -18.31
N PHE A 130 -0.41 6.67 -17.92
CA PHE A 130 0.28 5.43 -17.56
C PHE A 130 0.92 4.76 -18.77
N LYS A 131 0.27 4.83 -19.95
CA LYS A 131 0.84 4.33 -21.21
C LYS A 131 2.16 5.01 -21.55
N ILE A 132 2.23 6.34 -21.41
CA ILE A 132 3.46 7.11 -21.67
C ILE A 132 4.63 6.63 -20.79
N ILE A 133 4.39 6.39 -19.49
CA ILE A 133 5.46 5.93 -18.59
C ILE A 133 5.86 4.48 -18.89
N LEU A 134 4.90 3.62 -19.23
CA LEU A 134 5.19 2.24 -19.62
C LEU A 134 5.99 2.12 -20.92
N GLU A 135 5.88 3.10 -21.82
CA GLU A 135 6.65 3.13 -23.08
C GLU A 135 8.02 3.80 -22.89
N ALA A 136 8.04 4.99 -22.27
CA ALA A 136 9.21 5.87 -22.24
C ALA A 136 10.00 5.89 -20.91
N GLY A 137 9.47 5.32 -19.83
CA GLY A 137 10.11 5.36 -18.51
C GLY A 137 11.33 4.45 -18.37
N GLU A 138 12.09 4.63 -17.30
CA GLU A 138 13.16 3.68 -16.95
C GLU A 138 12.57 2.38 -16.38
N SER A 139 13.36 1.29 -16.35
CA SER A 139 12.88 -0.03 -15.91
C SER A 139 12.24 -0.02 -14.52
N ALA A 140 12.79 0.77 -13.58
CA ALA A 140 12.24 0.91 -12.23
C ALA A 140 10.87 1.61 -12.22
N GLU A 141 10.70 2.69 -12.99
CA GLU A 141 9.43 3.43 -13.10
C GLU A 141 8.37 2.62 -13.83
N LYS A 142 8.75 1.92 -14.90
CA LYS A 142 7.88 0.98 -15.63
C LYS A 142 7.29 -0.08 -14.70
N LEU A 143 8.13 -0.67 -13.84
CA LEU A 143 7.67 -1.68 -12.87
C LEU A 143 6.73 -1.09 -11.80
N LYS A 144 6.99 0.13 -11.32
CA LYS A 144 6.10 0.83 -10.38
C LYS A 144 4.72 1.07 -11.01
N VAL A 145 4.70 1.60 -12.23
CA VAL A 145 3.45 1.89 -12.96
C VAL A 145 2.70 0.61 -13.32
N ALA A 146 3.39 -0.43 -13.78
CA ALA A 146 2.78 -1.73 -14.09
C ALA A 146 2.08 -2.33 -12.86
N ARG A 147 2.76 -2.34 -11.70
CA ARG A 147 2.17 -2.78 -10.43
C ARG A 147 0.92 -1.98 -10.08
N ARG A 148 0.97 -0.65 -10.21
CA ARG A 148 -0.15 0.24 -9.91
C ARG A 148 -1.37 -0.05 -10.79
N ILE A 149 -1.16 -0.29 -12.08
CA ILE A 149 -2.25 -0.62 -13.02
C ILE A 149 -2.87 -1.97 -12.68
N ILE A 150 -2.06 -3.02 -12.52
CA ILE A 150 -2.55 -4.36 -12.19
C ILE A 150 -3.37 -4.31 -10.90
N ARG A 151 -2.87 -3.59 -9.88
CA ARG A 151 -3.55 -3.42 -8.60
C ARG A 151 -4.86 -2.66 -8.71
N PHE A 152 -4.91 -1.60 -9.51
CA PHE A 152 -6.15 -0.84 -9.74
C PHE A 152 -7.27 -1.76 -10.25
N TYR A 153 -6.97 -2.62 -11.23
CA TYR A 153 -7.95 -3.56 -11.77
C TYR A 153 -8.27 -4.70 -10.80
N TYR A 154 -7.26 -5.23 -10.11
CA TYR A 154 -7.44 -6.25 -9.07
C TYR A 154 -8.37 -5.77 -7.94
N GLN A 155 -8.13 -4.59 -7.38
CA GLN A 155 -8.90 -4.04 -6.26
C GLN A 155 -10.35 -3.74 -6.62
N ARG A 156 -10.62 -3.43 -7.90
CA ARG A 156 -12.00 -3.20 -8.38
C ARG A 156 -12.75 -4.50 -8.63
N ALA A 157 -12.04 -5.54 -9.01
CA ALA A 157 -12.61 -6.87 -9.22
C ALA A 157 -12.75 -7.68 -7.92
N ARG A 158 -11.92 -7.40 -6.91
CA ARG A 158 -11.92 -8.09 -5.63
C ARG A 158 -13.08 -7.63 -4.74
N LYS A 159 -13.82 -8.59 -4.20
CA LYS A 159 -14.89 -8.38 -3.21
C LYS A 159 -14.80 -9.47 -2.15
N GLY A 160 -14.79 -9.08 -0.87
CA GLY A 160 -14.73 -10.05 0.24
C GLY A 160 -13.47 -10.93 0.28
N GLY A 161 -12.37 -10.51 -0.36
CA GLY A 161 -11.11 -11.26 -0.38
C GLY A 161 -10.92 -12.19 -1.58
N PHE A 162 -11.95 -12.39 -2.39
CA PHE A 162 -11.90 -13.17 -3.62
C PHE A 162 -12.24 -12.31 -4.84
N ILE A 163 -11.91 -12.81 -6.03
CA ILE A 163 -12.42 -12.27 -7.29
C ILE A 163 -13.53 -13.20 -7.73
N GLU A 164 -14.76 -12.68 -7.79
CA GLU A 164 -15.90 -13.44 -8.33
C GLU A 164 -15.62 -13.78 -9.80
N TYR A 165 -16.10 -14.94 -10.27
CA TYR A 165 -15.74 -15.47 -11.60
C TYR A 165 -16.10 -14.49 -12.73
N ASP A 166 -17.22 -13.79 -12.61
CA ASP A 166 -17.68 -12.75 -13.53
C ASP A 166 -16.81 -11.48 -13.49
N GLN A 167 -16.09 -11.24 -12.41
CA GLN A 167 -15.15 -10.13 -12.24
C GLN A 167 -13.71 -10.49 -12.65
N ALA A 168 -13.40 -11.76 -12.90
CA ALA A 168 -12.09 -12.20 -13.36
C ALA A 168 -11.61 -11.47 -14.64
N PRO A 169 -12.47 -11.21 -15.66
CA PRO A 169 -12.06 -10.41 -16.81
C PRO A 169 -11.61 -9.00 -16.43
N LEU A 170 -12.28 -8.35 -15.46
CA LEU A 170 -11.92 -7.02 -15.00
C LEU A 170 -10.55 -7.02 -14.30
N ALA A 171 -10.26 -8.02 -13.46
CA ALA A 171 -8.94 -8.17 -12.83
C ALA A 171 -7.84 -8.34 -13.89
N PHE A 172 -8.11 -9.12 -14.93
CA PHE A 172 -7.18 -9.40 -16.02
C PHE A 172 -6.87 -8.17 -16.89
N MET A 173 -7.76 -7.19 -16.98
CA MET A 173 -7.56 -5.97 -17.77
C MET A 173 -6.27 -5.23 -17.41
N GLY A 174 -5.88 -5.20 -16.13
CA GLY A 174 -4.64 -4.54 -15.73
C GLY A 174 -3.40 -5.23 -16.25
N VAL A 175 -3.43 -6.56 -16.30
CA VAL A 175 -2.37 -7.39 -16.89
C VAL A 175 -2.33 -7.18 -18.40
N SER A 176 -3.48 -7.29 -19.08
CA SER A 176 -3.58 -7.07 -20.53
C SER A 176 -3.02 -5.72 -20.94
N PHE A 177 -3.37 -4.65 -20.21
CA PHE A 177 -2.89 -3.30 -20.47
C PHE A 177 -1.36 -3.18 -20.41
N VAL A 178 -0.74 -3.78 -19.38
CA VAL A 178 0.72 -3.76 -19.22
C VAL A 178 1.40 -4.58 -20.32
N PHE A 179 0.88 -5.77 -20.62
CA PHE A 179 1.43 -6.65 -21.66
C PHE A 179 1.34 -6.05 -23.06
N GLU A 180 0.16 -5.53 -23.43
CA GLU A 180 -0.05 -4.87 -24.73
C GLU A 180 0.91 -3.70 -24.93
N THR A 181 1.19 -2.94 -23.85
CA THR A 181 2.12 -1.82 -23.93
C THR A 181 3.58 -2.29 -24.03
N ALA A 182 3.95 -3.39 -23.36
CA ALA A 182 5.30 -3.95 -23.42
C ALA A 182 5.63 -4.63 -24.75
N MET A 183 4.64 -5.13 -25.49
CA MET A 183 4.84 -5.79 -26.80
C MET A 183 5.01 -4.81 -27.97
N VAL A 184 4.79 -3.51 -27.75
CA VAL A 184 4.90 -2.46 -28.78
C VAL A 184 6.26 -1.74 -28.72
N CYS A 185 7.12 -2.08 -27.75
CA CYS A 185 8.50 -1.57 -27.62
C CYS A 185 9.53 -2.49 -28.29
#